data_AF-A0A7J2HFX3-F1
#
_entry.id   AF-A0A7J2HFX3-F1
#
_cell.length_a   1.000
_cell.length_b   1.000
_cell.length_c   1.000
_cell.angle_alpha   90.00
_cell.angle_beta   90.00
_cell.angle_gamma   90.00
#
_symmetry.space_group_name_H-M   'P 1'
#
loop_
_entity.id
_entity.type
_entity.pdbx_description
1 polymer ?
#
loop_
_entity_poly.entity_id
_entity_poly.type
_entity_poly.pdbx_seq_one_letter_code
_entity_poly.pdbx_strand_id
1 'polypeptide(L)' 'MSESIERKYGVGLWIFGRLSDRFVADGYKPAKSLDERLRMASKVPLVKGVELAYPSDLQELPLEDLRRKLSALNLTISAI' A
#
# COMPACT_ATOMS: atom_id res chain seq x y z
N MET A 1 15.19 -6.40 -32.73
CA MET A 1 14.99 -6.67 -31.29
C MET A 1 13.94 -5.70 -30.80
N SER A 2 12.74 -6.19 -30.45
CA SER A 2 11.69 -5.33 -29.88
C SER A 2 12.11 -4.90 -28.47
N GLU A 3 12.12 -3.60 -28.23
CA GLU A 3 12.35 -3.04 -26.91
C GLU A 3 11.24 -3.54 -25.96
N SER A 4 11.63 -4.26 -24.92
CA SER A 4 10.66 -4.78 -23.94
C SER A 4 10.28 -3.64 -23.00
N ILE A 5 9.04 -3.18 -23.06
CA ILE A 5 8.54 -2.15 -22.15
C ILE A 5 8.56 -2.70 -20.72
N GLU A 6 9.37 -2.10 -19.85
CA GLU A 6 9.37 -2.40 -18.42
C GLU A 6 8.00 -2.03 -17.82
N ARG A 7 7.28 -3.04 -17.31
CA ARG A 7 5.95 -2.87 -16.71
C ARG A 7 6.09 -2.37 -15.27
N LYS A 8 5.32 -1.34 -14.93
CA LYS A 8 5.21 -0.83 -13.56
C LYS A 8 3.96 -1.38 -12.89
N TYR A 9 4.11 -1.96 -11.70
CA TYR A 9 3.00 -2.53 -10.94
C TYR A 9 2.74 -1.72 -9.68
N GLY A 10 1.46 -1.41 -9.46
CA GLY A 10 0.95 -0.73 -8.28
C GLY A 10 -0.15 -1.53 -7.60
N VAL A 11 -0.38 -1.26 -6.31
CA VAL A 11 -1.41 -1.95 -5.52
C VAL A 11 -2.07 -1.04 -4.49
N GLY A 12 -3.39 -1.14 -4.35
CA GLY A 12 -4.14 -0.50 -3.26
C GLY A 12 -3.75 -1.06 -1.91
N LEU A 13 -3.27 -0.21 -0.98
CA LEU A 13 -2.86 -0.67 0.36
C LEU A 13 -4.01 -1.27 1.16
N TRP A 14 -5.27 -0.95 0.81
CA TRP A 14 -6.44 -1.55 1.45
C TRP A 14 -6.44 -3.08 1.38
N ILE A 15 -5.79 -3.69 0.39
CA ILE A 15 -5.77 -5.17 0.28
C ILE A 15 -5.01 -5.82 1.43
N PHE A 16 -4.13 -5.08 2.10
CA PHE A 16 -3.36 -5.54 3.25
C PHE A 16 -4.04 -5.19 4.58
N GLY A 17 -5.06 -4.32 4.58
CA GLY A 17 -5.79 -3.85 5.76
C GLY A 17 -6.92 -4.78 6.22
N ARG A 18 -7.83 -4.24 7.04
CA ARG A 18 -9.05 -4.93 7.48
C ARG A 18 -9.92 -5.27 6.27
N LEU A 19 -10.53 -6.44 6.28
CA LEU A 19 -11.52 -6.85 5.28
C LEU A 19 -12.80 -7.24 6.02
N SER A 20 -13.93 -6.68 5.63
CA SER A 20 -15.25 -7.00 6.19
C SER A 20 -16.30 -6.86 5.09
N ASP A 21 -17.45 -7.47 5.29
CA ASP A 21 -18.62 -7.26 4.46
C ASP A 21 -19.87 -7.08 5.32
N ARG A 22 -21.05 -7.06 4.67
CA ARG A 22 -22.34 -6.86 5.34
C ARG A 22 -22.79 -8.03 6.24
N PHE A 23 -22.16 -9.19 6.16
CA PHE A 23 -22.49 -10.39 6.92
C PHE A 23 -21.46 -10.68 8.01
N VAL A 24 -20.17 -10.51 7.70
CA VAL A 24 -19.06 -10.64 8.64
C VAL A 24 -18.55 -9.24 9.00
N ALA A 25 -19.39 -8.50 9.74
CA ALA A 25 -19.13 -7.10 10.10
C ALA A 25 -17.89 -6.93 11.00
N ASP A 26 -17.58 -7.94 11.81
CA ASP A 26 -16.37 -7.94 12.65
C ASP A 26 -15.10 -8.09 11.81
N GLY A 27 -15.20 -8.66 10.61
CA GLY A 27 -14.16 -8.76 9.61
C GLY A 27 -13.49 -10.14 9.51
N TYR A 28 -12.96 -10.41 8.32
CA TYR A 28 -12.26 -11.63 7.94
C TYR A 28 -10.79 -11.67 8.38
N LYS A 29 -10.21 -10.50 8.66
CA LYS A 29 -8.83 -10.36 9.13
C LYS A 29 -8.65 -9.10 9.98
N PRO A 30 -7.71 -9.11 10.93
CA PRO A 30 -7.43 -7.95 11.76
C PRO A 30 -6.95 -6.76 10.93
N ALA A 31 -7.17 -5.56 11.45
CA ALA A 31 -6.59 -4.35 10.91
C ALA A 31 -5.05 -4.40 10.99
N LYS A 32 -4.40 -3.70 10.07
CA LYS A 32 -2.94 -3.52 10.04
C LYS A 32 -2.63 -2.04 9.93
N SER A 33 -1.66 -1.59 10.71
CA SER A 33 -1.14 -0.22 10.63
C SER A 33 -0.60 0.08 9.23
N LEU A 34 -0.51 1.37 8.88
CA LEU A 34 0.11 1.79 7.63
C LEU A 34 1.53 1.23 7.46
N ASP A 35 2.34 1.20 8.53
CA ASP A 35 3.71 0.67 8.49
C ASP A 35 3.73 -0.82 8.12
N GLU A 36 2.87 -1.63 8.75
CA GLU A 36 2.75 -3.06 8.42
C GLU A 36 2.31 -3.27 6.98
N ARG A 37 1.31 -2.52 6.52
CA ARG A 37 0.80 -2.60 5.14
C ARG A 37 1.88 -2.25 4.12
N LEU A 38 2.66 -1.20 4.36
CA LEU A 38 3.79 -0.81 3.50
C LEU A 38 4.89 -1.88 3.47
N ARG A 39 5.24 -2.48 4.63
CA ARG A 39 6.21 -3.59 4.69
C ARG A 39 5.71 -4.86 4.02
N MET A 40 4.40 -5.09 3.99
CA MET A 40 3.82 -6.21 3.23
C MET A 40 3.90 -5.92 1.72
N ALA A 41 3.52 -4.72 1.28
CA ALA A 41 3.59 -4.32 -0.11
C ALA A 41 5.02 -4.40 -0.67
N SER A 42 6.04 -4.00 0.10
CA SER A 42 7.44 -4.05 -0.33
C SER A 42 8.00 -5.46 -0.54
N LYS A 43 7.33 -6.49 0.01
CA LYS A 43 7.70 -7.89 -0.17
C LYS A 43 7.06 -8.52 -1.40
N VAL A 44 6.07 -7.86 -2.02
CA VAL A 44 5.41 -8.39 -3.22
C VAL A 44 6.32 -8.17 -4.43
N PRO A 45 6.71 -9.23 -5.15
CA PRO A 45 7.54 -9.08 -6.34
C PRO A 45 6.92 -8.12 -7.35
N LEU A 46 7.77 -7.30 -7.98
CA LEU A 46 7.41 -6.31 -9.02
C LEU A 46 6.63 -5.08 -8.54
N VAL A 47 6.06 -5.10 -7.32
CA VAL A 47 5.32 -3.94 -6.79
C VAL A 47 6.28 -2.80 -6.48
N LYS A 48 5.98 -1.64 -7.06
CA LYS A 48 6.69 -0.36 -6.82
C LYS A 48 5.72 0.78 -6.54
N GLY A 49 4.47 0.69 -6.99
CA GLY A 49 3.40 1.63 -6.69
C GLY A 49 2.56 1.18 -5.51
N VAL A 50 2.20 2.10 -4.64
CA VAL A 50 1.13 1.92 -3.66
C VAL A 50 0.07 3.00 -3.85
N GLU A 51 -1.18 2.58 -3.76
CA GLU A 51 -2.34 3.47 -3.66
C GLU A 51 -2.73 3.61 -2.20
N LEU A 52 -2.90 4.86 -1.75
CA LEU A 52 -3.19 5.24 -0.37
C LEU A 52 -4.63 5.69 -0.25
N ALA A 53 -5.32 5.37 0.84
CA ALA A 53 -6.67 5.86 1.05
C ALA A 53 -6.69 7.26 1.69
N TYR A 54 -7.33 8.23 1.05
CA TYR A 54 -7.66 9.51 1.69
C TYR A 54 -8.98 9.43 2.48
N PRO A 55 -9.05 9.98 3.71
CA PRO A 55 -7.97 10.63 4.45
C PRO A 55 -7.16 9.69 5.35
N SER A 56 -7.61 8.43 5.54
CA SER A 56 -7.13 7.55 6.61
C SER A 56 -5.62 7.33 6.58
N ASP A 57 -5.06 6.98 5.42
CA ASP A 57 -3.64 6.64 5.33
C ASP A 57 -2.75 7.88 5.47
N LEU A 58 -3.20 9.04 4.98
CA LEU A 58 -2.44 10.28 5.04
C LEU A 58 -2.49 10.97 6.41
N GLN A 59 -3.37 10.54 7.30
CA GLN A 59 -3.48 11.04 8.67
C GLN A 59 -2.77 10.16 9.70
N GLU A 60 -2.42 8.91 9.35
CA GLU A 60 -1.70 8.02 10.27
C GLU A 60 -0.27 8.50 10.59
N LEU A 61 0.37 9.24 9.68
CA LEU A 61 1.74 9.73 9.83
C LEU A 61 1.92 11.11 9.18
N PRO A 62 2.86 11.94 9.68
CA PRO A 62 3.29 13.14 8.97
C PRO A 62 3.75 12.79 7.53
N LEU A 63 3.41 13.63 6.55
CA LEU A 63 3.72 13.38 5.14
C LEU A 63 5.23 13.16 4.87
N GLU A 64 6.08 13.89 5.59
CA GLU A 64 7.53 13.74 5.48
C GLU A 64 7.99 12.35 5.97
N ASP A 65 7.38 11.84 7.05
CA ASP A 65 7.68 10.53 7.61
C ASP A 65 7.20 9.41 6.67
N LEU A 66 6.01 9.60 6.08
CA LEU A 66 5.48 8.70 5.05
C LEU A 66 6.40 8.63 3.83
N ARG A 67 6.87 9.78 3.34
CA ARG A 67 7.81 9.85 2.23
C ARG A 67 9.13 9.13 2.53
N ARG A 68 9.71 9.34 3.72
CA ARG A 68 10.93 8.65 4.16
C ARG A 68 10.72 7.13 4.22
N LYS A 69 9.57 6.67 4.75
CA LYS A 69 9.24 5.23 4.81
C LYS A 69 9.09 4.61 3.43
N LEU A 70 8.36 5.26 2.51
CA LEU A 70 8.20 4.78 1.13
C LEU A 70 9.55 4.63 0.43
N SER A 71 10.43 5.63 0.57
CA SER A 71 11.78 5.59 0.01
C SER A 71 12.62 4.44 0.60
N ALA A 72 12.58 4.24 1.91
CA ALA A 72 13.29 3.14 2.58
C ALA A 72 12.81 1.75 2.14
N LEU A 73 11.54 1.63 1.73
CA LEU A 73 10.94 0.39 1.25
C LEU A 73 10.99 0.22 -0.27
N ASN A 74 11.61 1.16 -1.00
CA ASN A 74 11.64 1.20 -2.46
C ASN A 74 10.22 1.16 -3.09
N LEU A 75 9.30 1.92 -2.48
CA LEU A 75 7.92 2.12 -2.91
C LEU A 75 7.69 3.59 -3.31
N THR A 76 6.70 3.80 -4.17
CA THR A 76 6.25 5.10 -4.68
C THR A 76 4.74 5.19 -4.61
N ILE A 77 4.19 6.40 -4.54
CA ILE A 77 2.73 6.60 -4.57
C ILE A 77 2.29 6.55 -6.04
N SER A 78 1.34 5.65 -6.36
CA SER A 78 0.76 5.54 -7.71
C SER A 78 -0.64 6.14 -7.82
N ALA A 79 -1.38 6.21 -6.71
CA ALA A 79 -2.70 6.86 -6.62
C ALA A 79 -3.02 7.20 -5.15
N ILE A 80 -4.05 8.03 -4.95
CA ILE A 80 -4.61 8.44 -3.65
C ILE A 80 -6.14 8.36 -3.76
#